data_AF-A0AB38XMP2-F1
#
_entry.id   AF-A0AB38XMP2-F1
#
_cell.length_a   1.000
_cell.length_b   1.000
_cell.length_c   1.000
_cell.angle_alpha   90.00
_cell.angle_beta   90.00
_cell.angle_gamma   90.00
#
_symmetry.space_group_name_H-M   'P 1'
#
loop_
_entity.id
_entity.type
_entity.pdbx_description
1 polymer ?
#
loop_
_entity_poly.entity_id
_entity_poly.type
_entity_poly.pdbx_seq_one_letter_code
_entity_poly.pdbx_strand_id
1 'polypeptide(L)' 'MNKFYNIRDLQGSRQANYLRLDNLAEAVRPWFAETADAKTMRAIAHLTDESKREAALSYLGLQLSKAA' A
#
# COMPACT_ATOMS: atom_id res chain seq x y z
N MET A 1 12.89 -12.33 -12.16
CA MET A 1 11.51 -11.98 -12.57
C MET A 1 11.00 -10.87 -11.67
N ASN A 2 10.71 -9.69 -12.24
CA ASN A 2 10.04 -8.62 -11.50
C ASN A 2 8.60 -9.05 -11.26
N LYS A 3 8.18 -9.09 -9.99
CA LYS A 3 6.80 -9.38 -9.60
C LYS A 3 6.05 -8.05 -9.51
N PHE A 4 4.97 -7.92 -10.26
CA PHE A 4 4.07 -6.78 -10.22
C PHE A 4 2.88 -7.08 -9.32
N TYR A 5 2.31 -6.03 -8.73
CA TYR A 5 1.25 -6.12 -7.75
C TYR A 5 0.16 -5.09 -8.04
N ASN A 6 -1.05 -5.43 -7.67
CA ASN A 6 -2.19 -4.52 -7.62
C ASN A 6 -2.52 -4.25 -6.16
N ILE A 7 -2.81 -3.00 -5.83
CA ILE A 7 -3.24 -2.58 -4.50
C ILE A 7 -4.60 -1.87 -4.59
N ARG A 8 -5.51 -2.21 -3.70
CA ARG A 8 -6.84 -1.58 -3.63
C ARG A 8 -7.20 -1.20 -2.21
N ASP A 9 -7.92 -0.11 -2.09
CA ASP A 9 -8.59 0.33 -0.88
C ASP A 9 -9.81 -0.58 -0.61
N LEU A 10 -9.96 -1.05 0.62
CA LEU A 10 -11.09 -1.90 1.03
C LEU A 10 -12.33 -1.09 1.44
N GLN A 11 -12.15 0.19 1.77
CA GLN A 11 -13.22 1.08 2.23
C GLN A 11 -13.66 2.08 1.15
N GLY A 12 -12.87 2.23 0.08
CA GLY A 12 -13.12 3.16 -1.01
C GLY A 12 -13.03 2.52 -2.39
N SER A 13 -12.98 3.37 -3.43
CA SER A 13 -12.88 2.95 -4.84
C SER A 13 -11.47 3.10 -5.41
N ARG A 14 -10.47 3.35 -4.56
CA ARG A 14 -9.08 3.61 -4.99
C ARG A 14 -8.36 2.31 -5.29
N GLN A 15 -7.66 2.28 -6.41
CA GLN A 15 -6.82 1.17 -6.81
C GLN A 15 -5.60 1.67 -7.61
N ALA A 16 -4.50 0.96 -7.49
CA ALA A 16 -3.30 1.16 -8.30
C ALA A 16 -2.79 -0.21 -8.76
N ASN A 17 -2.52 -0.32 -10.06
CA ASN A 17 -2.23 -1.60 -10.70
C ASN A 17 -0.81 -1.62 -11.25
N TYR A 18 -0.26 -2.83 -11.44
CA TYR A 18 1.08 -3.05 -12.00
C TYR A 18 2.20 -2.30 -11.26
N LEU A 19 2.10 -2.25 -9.93
CA LEU A 19 3.12 -1.66 -9.08
C LEU A 19 4.23 -2.66 -8.79
N ARG A 20 5.46 -2.17 -8.72
CA ARG A 20 6.54 -2.88 -8.05
C ARG A 20 6.43 -2.68 -6.53
N LEU A 21 6.96 -3.62 -5.75
CA LEU A 21 6.90 -3.56 -4.28
C LEU A 21 7.53 -2.28 -3.70
N ASP A 22 8.64 -1.84 -4.28
CA ASP A 22 9.34 -0.61 -3.92
C ASP A 22 8.52 0.67 -4.16
N ASN A 23 7.56 0.62 -5.09
CA ASN A 23 6.70 1.75 -5.43
C ASN A 23 5.36 1.77 -4.67
N LEU A 24 5.07 0.75 -3.84
CA LEU A 24 3.79 0.66 -3.13
C LEU A 24 3.52 1.86 -2.24
N ALA A 25 4.51 2.26 -1.44
CA ALA A 25 4.38 3.37 -0.51
C ALA A 25 4.07 4.69 -1.22
N GLU A 26 4.78 4.97 -2.33
CA GLU A 26 4.56 6.18 -3.12
C GLU A 26 3.19 6.18 -3.79
N ALA A 27 2.75 5.04 -4.32
CA ALA A 27 1.47 4.93 -5.00
C ALA A 27 0.27 5.19 -4.08
N VAL A 28 0.34 4.75 -2.82
CA VAL A 28 -0.78 4.92 -1.87
C VAL A 28 -0.69 6.21 -1.05
N ARG A 29 0.47 6.87 -1.00
CA ARG A 29 0.66 8.10 -0.20
C ARG A 29 -0.38 9.19 -0.49
N PRO A 30 -0.80 9.45 -1.75
CA PRO A 30 -1.85 10.43 -2.04
C PRO A 30 -3.22 10.05 -1.44
N TRP A 31 -3.48 8.77 -1.15
CA TRP A 31 -4.76 8.34 -0.61
C TRP A 31 -4.97 8.75 0.85
N PHE A 32 -3.88 9.00 1.57
CA PHE A 32 -3.88 9.35 2.98
C PHE A 32 -3.40 10.78 3.23
N ALA A 33 -3.37 11.64 2.19
CA ALA A 33 -2.87 13.00 2.28
C ALA A 33 -3.61 13.85 3.34
N GLU A 34 -4.91 13.61 3.52
CA GLU A 34 -5.74 14.30 4.52
C GLU A 34 -5.60 13.73 5.94
N THR A 35 -5.12 12.50 6.07
CA THR A 35 -4.99 11.74 7.33
C THR A 35 -3.54 11.43 7.68
N ALA A 36 -2.60 12.26 7.22
CA ALA A 36 -1.15 12.07 7.27
C ALA A 36 -0.53 12.21 8.68
N ASP A 37 -1.10 11.57 9.69
CA ASP A 37 -0.49 11.46 11.01
C ASP A 37 0.76 10.55 10.98
N ALA A 38 1.56 10.61 12.06
CA ALA A 38 2.80 9.86 12.14
C ALA A 38 2.61 8.33 12.07
N LYS A 39 1.46 7.80 12.51
CA LYS A 39 1.17 6.36 12.48
C LYS A 39 0.85 5.91 11.06
N THR A 40 0.03 6.68 10.36
CA THR A 40 -0.33 6.48 8.95
C THR A 40 0.89 6.56 8.06
N MET A 41 1.72 7.58 8.23
CA MET A 41 2.98 7.71 7.50
C MET A 41 3.94 6.54 7.74
N ARG A 42 4.01 6.04 8.99
CA ARG A 42 4.81 4.86 9.33
C ARG A 42 4.24 3.58 8.72
N ALA A 43 2.93 3.40 8.72
CA ALA A 43 2.29 2.25 8.08
C ALA A 43 2.53 2.26 6.56
N ILE A 44 2.45 3.42 5.90
CA ILE A 44 2.76 3.57 4.47
C ILE A 44 4.22 3.16 4.19
N ALA A 45 5.17 3.62 5.00
CA ALA A 45 6.59 3.24 4.86
C ALA A 45 6.82 1.73 5.04
N HIS A 46 6.05 1.07 5.91
CA HIS A 46 6.16 -0.37 6.14
C HIS A 46 5.61 -1.24 5.00
N LEU A 47 4.91 -0.67 4.01
CA LEU A 47 4.44 -1.44 2.84
C LEU A 47 5.58 -2.04 2.01
N THR A 48 6.76 -1.41 2.01
CA THR A 48 7.94 -1.91 1.30
C THR A 48 8.71 -2.96 2.11
N ASP A 49 8.47 -3.07 3.42
CA ASP A 49 9.11 -4.04 4.32
C ASP A 49 8.32 -5.35 4.35
N GLU A 50 8.91 -6.44 3.86
CA GLU A 50 8.25 -7.75 3.79
C GLU A 50 7.72 -8.25 5.13
N SER A 51 8.44 -8.00 6.22
CA SER A 51 8.06 -8.47 7.57
C SER A 51 6.92 -7.68 8.19
N LYS A 52 6.65 -6.46 7.69
CA LYS A 52 5.65 -5.54 8.27
C LYS A 52 4.48 -5.23 7.33
N ARG A 53 4.60 -5.61 6.05
CA ARG A 53 3.63 -5.26 5.00
C ARG A 53 2.22 -5.69 5.33
N GLU A 54 2.02 -6.91 5.81
CA GLU A 54 0.68 -7.44 6.11
C GLU A 54 -0.01 -6.64 7.22
N ALA A 55 0.72 -6.29 8.28
CA ALA A 55 0.23 -5.44 9.36
C ALA A 55 -0.08 -4.01 8.86
N ALA A 56 0.77 -3.47 7.99
CA ALA A 56 0.56 -2.16 7.37
C ALA A 56 -0.68 -2.14 6.46
N LEU A 57 -0.85 -3.15 5.60
CA LEU A 57 -2.03 -3.31 4.74
C LEU A 57 -3.31 -3.39 5.58
N SER A 58 -3.30 -4.19 6.65
CA SER A 58 -4.43 -4.32 7.57
C SER A 58 -4.77 -2.99 8.25
N TYR A 59 -3.76 -2.26 8.75
CA TYR A 59 -3.96 -0.96 9.39
C TYR A 59 -4.53 0.09 8.43
N LEU A 60 -4.01 0.14 7.20
CA LEU A 60 -4.42 1.10 6.18
C LEU A 60 -5.73 0.72 5.47
N GLY A 61 -6.30 -0.45 5.76
CA GLY A 61 -7.48 -0.96 5.06
C GLY A 61 -7.21 -1.24 3.58
N LEU A 62 -6.02 -1.76 3.25
CA LEU A 62 -5.58 -2.03 1.89
C LEU A 62 -5.44 -3.53 1.64
N GLN A 63 -5.64 -3.94 0.39
CA GLN A 63 -5.40 -5.30 -0.06
C GLN A 63 -4.39 -5.30 -1.21
N LEU A 64 -3.39 -6.18 -1.10
CA LEU A 64 -2.37 -6.40 -2.12
C LEU A 64 -2.59 -7.75 -2.80
N SER A 65 -2.56 -7.78 -4.14
CA SER A 65 -2.60 -9.00 -4.94
C SER A 65 -1.49 -9.00 -5.97
N LYS A 66 -1.06 -10.18 -6.43
CA LYS A 66 -0.14 -10.28 -7.58
C LYS A 66 -0.88 -9.84 -8.84
N ALA A 67 -0.22 -9.03 -9.67
CA ALA A 67 -0.72 -8.78 -11.02
C ALA A 67 -0.63 -10.08 -11.84
N ALA A 68 -1.67 -10.34 -12.63
CA ALA A 68 -1.76 -11.51 -13.50
C ALA A 68 -0.89 -11.35 -14.75
#